data_AF-A0A6P6S153-F1
#
_entry.id   AF-A0A6P6S153-F1
#
_cell.length_a   1.000
_cell.length_b   1.000
_cell.length_c   1.000
_cell.angle_alpha   90.00
_cell.angle_beta   90.00
_cell.angle_gamma   90.00
#
_symmetry.space_group_name_H-M   'P 1'
#
loop_
_entity.id
_entity.type
_entity.pdbx_description
1 polymer ?
#
loop_
_entity_poly.entity_id
_entity_poly.type
_entity_poly.pdbx_seq_one_letter_code
_entity_poly.pdbx_strand_id
1 'polypeptide(L)'
;MPQDGEFEENKSQAKKPPAEYWQSVIDLESSKALGTCRREVIIGVIDSGVEYAHPALQPNIWVNANEVPANGVDDDKNGYVDDVHGYNFLDRNGDPKDDHGHGTHVAGIISAVPENTGVSGVCGEISVAALRFINKHGIGTVSLAIEALNYAVQMGFQVSSNSWGGSTFSYQLRRAIARANKANHLFVTAAGNKGIAIDFVPEYPAALNLPNVITVAATDEHDRLAKFSNYGRMTVHVAAPGVNIRSTYPPDTSARLSGTSMATPIVAAVSALLFSVKRTTVVKVRHAILSSVDKLPQLRSRVKTGGRVNAAKALKLFLDDSPKQVRLAPFPETSKIAHTRPNTVMVDSHFQDTHIRCAQKEIPAQHEHTTLPIRKKTAFAQWTTGRLWNWIMRTPEGPIGQCGMQTHSGGSGRTV
;
A
#
# COMPACT_ATOMS: atom_id res chain seq x y z
N MET A 1 68.13 -1.74 -12.01
CA MET A 1 67.00 -2.44 -11.37
C MET A 1 66.62 -1.69 -10.10
N PRO A 2 65.41 -1.16 -10.00
CA PRO A 2 64.68 -1.12 -8.75
C PRO A 2 63.54 -2.15 -8.81
N GLN A 3 63.37 -2.86 -7.70
CA GLN A 3 62.40 -3.94 -7.53
C GLN A 3 60.98 -3.37 -7.40
N ASP A 4 60.05 -4.09 -8.01
CA ASP A 4 58.61 -3.87 -7.98
C ASP A 4 58.08 -4.02 -6.54
N GLY A 5 57.47 -2.95 -6.02
CA GLY A 5 56.66 -3.00 -4.81
C GLY A 5 55.20 -3.15 -5.18
N GLU A 6 54.64 -4.34 -4.98
CA GLU A 6 53.20 -4.61 -5.08
C GLU A 6 52.44 -3.71 -4.09
N PHE A 7 51.61 -2.82 -4.62
CA PHE A 7 50.57 -2.15 -3.85
C PHE A 7 49.41 -3.14 -3.66
N GLU A 8 49.41 -3.86 -2.54
CA GLU A 8 48.17 -4.50 -2.06
C GLU A 8 47.17 -3.39 -1.70
N GLU A 9 46.19 -3.21 -2.58
CA GLU A 9 45.02 -2.38 -2.35
C GLU A 9 44.18 -3.01 -1.23
N ASN A 10 44.48 -2.61 0.01
CA ASN A 10 43.73 -2.99 1.19
C ASN A 10 42.33 -2.36 1.10
N LYS A 11 41.42 -3.03 0.39
CA LYS A 11 39.98 -2.72 0.39
C LYS A 11 39.51 -2.88 1.83
N SER A 12 39.48 -1.77 2.56
CA SER A 12 38.85 -1.71 3.87
C SER A 12 37.44 -2.26 3.70
N GLN A 13 37.17 -3.44 4.25
CA GLN A 13 35.82 -3.96 4.35
C GLN A 13 35.05 -2.95 5.21
N ALA A 14 34.32 -2.05 4.56
CA ALA A 14 33.47 -1.09 5.23
C ALA A 14 32.53 -1.89 6.13
N LYS A 15 32.72 -1.75 7.44
CA LYS A 15 31.95 -2.49 8.46
C LYS A 15 30.48 -2.14 8.24
N LYS A 16 29.67 -3.14 7.86
CA LYS A 16 28.23 -2.98 7.63
C LYS A 16 27.63 -2.25 8.86
N PRO A 17 26.88 -1.15 8.67
CA PRO A 17 26.28 -0.44 9.80
C PRO A 17 25.39 -1.39 10.61
N PRO A 18 25.31 -1.21 11.94
CA PRO A 18 24.46 -2.04 12.80
C PRO A 18 23.00 -1.94 12.35
N ALA A 19 22.27 -3.05 12.40
CA ALA A 19 20.85 -3.07 12.06
C ALA A 19 20.06 -2.11 12.96
N GLU A 20 19.14 -1.36 12.38
CA GLU A 20 18.23 -0.51 13.14
C GLU A 20 17.31 -1.41 13.99
N TYR A 21 16.90 -0.93 15.18
CA TYR A 21 16.13 -1.74 16.12
C TYR A 21 14.90 -2.39 15.47
N TRP A 22 14.24 -1.65 14.58
CA TRP A 22 13.00 -2.05 13.94
C TRP A 22 13.20 -3.25 13.00
N GLN A 23 14.38 -3.38 12.38
CA GLN A 23 14.74 -4.51 11.51
C GLN A 23 14.94 -5.79 12.33
N SER A 24 15.61 -5.65 13.49
CA SER A 24 15.83 -6.76 14.42
C SER A 24 14.52 -7.29 14.97
N VAL A 25 13.63 -6.39 15.43
CA VAL A 25 12.38 -6.83 16.07
C VAL A 25 11.38 -7.43 15.09
N ILE A 26 11.38 -7.05 13.80
CA ILE A 26 10.56 -7.77 12.81
C ILE A 26 11.21 -9.07 12.29
N ASP A 27 12.34 -9.48 12.86
CA ASP A 27 13.10 -10.67 12.47
C ASP A 27 13.53 -10.66 10.99
N LEU A 28 14.01 -9.50 10.53
CA LEU A 28 14.35 -9.29 9.12
C LEU A 28 15.54 -10.15 8.68
N GLU A 29 16.58 -10.28 9.50
CA GLU A 29 17.78 -11.04 9.14
C GLU A 29 17.48 -12.53 8.94
N SER A 30 16.70 -13.16 9.83
CA SER A 30 16.30 -14.57 9.67
C SER A 30 15.42 -14.80 8.44
N SER A 31 14.66 -13.79 8.03
CA SER A 31 13.79 -13.88 6.85
C SER A 31 14.56 -14.10 5.54
N LYS A 32 15.82 -13.63 5.46
CA LYS A 32 16.67 -13.74 4.27
C LYS A 32 17.04 -15.18 3.91
N ALA A 33 17.06 -16.08 4.90
CA ALA A 33 17.30 -17.50 4.65
C ALA A 33 16.08 -18.22 4.03
N LEU A 34 14.89 -17.59 4.07
CA LEU A 34 13.64 -18.17 3.62
C LEU A 34 13.22 -17.66 2.22
N GLY A 35 13.69 -16.48 1.83
CA GLY A 35 13.35 -15.88 0.54
C GLY A 35 14.07 -14.56 0.29
N THR A 36 14.09 -14.17 -0.97
CA THR A 36 14.71 -12.92 -1.43
C THR A 36 13.68 -12.01 -2.09
N CYS A 37 13.96 -10.71 -2.01
CA CYS A 37 13.23 -9.65 -2.70
C CYS A 37 13.39 -9.80 -4.21
N ARG A 38 12.46 -9.23 -4.99
CA ARG A 38 12.48 -9.26 -6.45
C ARG A 38 11.99 -7.94 -7.04
N ARG A 39 12.70 -7.43 -8.05
CA ARG A 39 12.38 -6.16 -8.73
C ARG A 39 11.05 -6.19 -9.46
N GLU A 40 10.60 -7.38 -9.87
CA GLU A 40 9.30 -7.56 -10.52
C GLU A 40 8.12 -7.31 -9.56
N VAL A 41 8.38 -7.28 -8.24
CA VAL A 41 7.37 -6.89 -7.26
C VAL A 41 7.46 -5.38 -7.02
N ILE A 42 6.36 -4.70 -7.32
CA ILE A 42 6.26 -3.24 -7.29
C ILE A 42 5.33 -2.82 -6.15
N ILE A 43 5.80 -1.86 -5.35
CA ILE A 43 4.99 -1.15 -4.38
C ILE A 43 4.74 0.28 -4.87
N GLY A 44 3.48 0.65 -5.05
CA GLY A 44 3.08 2.03 -5.27
C GLY A 44 3.06 2.81 -3.94
N VAL A 45 3.92 3.82 -3.80
CA VAL A 45 3.89 4.74 -2.67
C VAL A 45 2.94 5.88 -3.01
N ILE A 46 1.70 5.79 -2.54
CA ILE A 46 0.65 6.80 -2.74
C ILE A 46 0.80 7.85 -1.64
N ASP A 47 1.55 8.92 -1.91
CA ASP A 47 2.05 9.85 -0.90
C ASP A 47 2.41 11.24 -1.49
N SER A 48 3.39 11.95 -0.91
CA SER A 48 3.90 13.26 -1.34
C SER A 48 4.87 13.21 -2.52
N GLY A 49 5.06 12.03 -3.11
CA GLY A 49 6.09 11.76 -4.12
C GLY A 49 7.28 11.01 -3.54
N VAL A 50 8.29 10.78 -4.37
CA VAL A 50 9.57 10.19 -3.94
C VAL A 50 10.72 10.95 -4.61
N GLU A 51 11.77 11.28 -3.85
CA GLU A 51 13.03 11.74 -4.43
C GLU A 51 13.72 10.56 -5.11
N TYR A 52 13.32 10.28 -6.35
CA TYR A 52 13.77 9.12 -7.12
C TYR A 52 15.26 9.19 -7.50
N ALA A 53 15.87 10.37 -7.44
CA ALA A 53 17.31 10.56 -7.63
C ALA A 53 18.12 10.33 -6.33
N HIS A 54 17.47 10.06 -5.20
CA HIS A 54 18.15 9.83 -3.93
C HIS A 54 19.06 8.58 -4.05
N PRO A 55 20.37 8.66 -3.74
CA PRO A 55 21.33 7.57 -4.02
C PRO A 55 20.93 6.21 -3.41
N ALA A 56 20.37 6.24 -2.20
CA ALA A 56 19.89 5.01 -1.54
C ALA A 56 18.58 4.44 -2.10
N LEU A 57 17.86 5.16 -2.97
CA LEU A 57 16.59 4.72 -3.56
C LEU A 57 16.70 4.43 -5.05
N GLN A 58 17.52 5.20 -5.77
CA GLN A 58 17.64 5.16 -7.23
C GLN A 58 17.74 3.74 -7.81
N PRO A 59 18.52 2.79 -7.23
CA PRO A 59 18.59 1.43 -7.77
C PRO A 59 17.25 0.67 -7.77
N ASN A 60 16.33 1.08 -6.91
CA ASN A 60 15.07 0.40 -6.61
C ASN A 60 13.84 1.24 -6.97
N ILE A 61 14.02 2.35 -7.68
CA ILE A 61 12.89 3.06 -8.27
C ILE A 61 12.36 2.26 -9.46
N TRP A 62 11.04 2.12 -9.53
CA TRP A 62 10.37 1.52 -10.67
C TRP A 62 10.55 2.40 -11.91
N VAL A 63 10.71 1.74 -13.07
CA VAL A 63 10.81 2.41 -14.36
C VAL A 63 9.70 1.88 -15.27
N ASN A 64 8.86 2.77 -15.80
CA ASN A 64 7.94 2.40 -16.87
C ASN A 64 8.75 2.11 -18.14
N ALA A 65 8.93 0.83 -18.47
CA ALA A 65 9.71 0.42 -19.64
C ALA A 65 9.03 0.76 -20.97
N ASN A 66 7.76 1.16 -20.94
CA ASN A 66 6.99 1.51 -22.13
C ASN A 66 6.95 3.02 -22.40
N GLU A 67 7.57 3.85 -21.55
CA GLU A 67 7.70 5.29 -21.75
C GLU A 67 9.07 5.66 -22.32
N VAL A 68 9.10 6.61 -23.23
CA VAL A 68 10.34 7.28 -23.67
C VAL A 68 10.48 8.58 -22.87
N PRO A 69 11.47 8.69 -21.97
CA PRO A 69 11.56 9.84 -21.07
C PRO A 69 11.62 11.19 -21.79
N ALA A 70 10.77 12.12 -21.35
CA ALA A 70 10.78 13.53 -21.74
C ALA A 70 10.51 13.77 -23.23
N ASN A 71 9.69 12.94 -23.87
CA ASN A 71 9.23 13.16 -25.23
C ASN A 71 7.88 13.91 -25.29
N GLY A 72 7.20 14.09 -24.15
CA GLY A 72 5.90 14.75 -24.06
C GLY A 72 4.73 13.93 -24.59
N VAL A 73 4.89 12.62 -24.73
CA VAL A 73 3.92 11.67 -25.28
C VAL A 73 3.56 10.63 -24.20
N ASP A 74 2.31 10.16 -24.24
CA ASP A 74 1.86 8.97 -23.52
C ASP A 74 2.10 7.77 -24.44
N ASP A 75 3.30 7.18 -24.36
CA ASP A 75 3.79 6.18 -25.30
C ASP A 75 3.07 4.84 -25.11
N ASP A 76 2.73 4.50 -23.88
CA ASP A 76 2.04 3.26 -23.52
C ASP A 76 0.50 3.40 -23.56
N LYS A 77 0.00 4.62 -23.79
CA LYS A 77 -1.42 4.99 -23.89
C LYS A 77 -2.21 4.68 -22.62
N ASN A 78 -1.55 4.76 -21.47
CA ASN A 78 -2.16 4.51 -20.17
C ASN A 78 -2.95 5.73 -19.64
N GLY A 79 -2.85 6.88 -20.31
CA GLY A 79 -3.48 8.16 -19.95
C GLY A 79 -2.56 9.14 -19.21
N TYR A 80 -1.28 8.80 -19.04
CA TYR A 80 -0.31 9.51 -18.20
C TYR A 80 1.00 9.76 -18.96
N VAL A 81 1.13 10.96 -19.52
CA VAL A 81 2.33 11.39 -20.27
C VAL A 81 3.59 11.33 -19.40
N ASP A 82 4.66 10.72 -19.94
CA ASP A 82 6.01 10.67 -19.39
C ASP A 82 6.09 10.06 -17.97
N ASP A 83 5.24 9.11 -17.60
CA ASP A 83 5.12 8.54 -16.24
C ASP A 83 6.25 7.53 -15.85
N VAL A 84 7.48 7.88 -16.20
CA VAL A 84 8.69 7.04 -16.13
C VAL A 84 8.95 6.45 -14.75
N HIS A 85 8.71 7.20 -13.66
CA HIS A 85 8.95 6.75 -12.28
C HIS A 85 7.66 6.67 -11.44
N GLY A 86 6.52 6.70 -12.11
CA GLY A 86 5.21 6.99 -11.55
C GLY A 86 4.73 8.37 -11.96
N TYR A 87 3.74 8.92 -11.26
CA TYR A 87 3.00 10.08 -11.74
C TYR A 87 2.65 11.07 -10.64
N ASN A 88 2.60 12.35 -11.01
CA ASN A 88 2.16 13.45 -10.17
C ASN A 88 0.73 13.86 -10.52
N PHE A 89 -0.20 13.41 -9.68
CA PHE A 89 -1.64 13.66 -9.83
C PHE A 89 -2.05 15.09 -9.45
N LEU A 90 -1.19 15.84 -8.75
CA LEU A 90 -1.43 17.25 -8.42
C LEU A 90 -1.18 18.13 -9.64
N ASP A 91 0.01 17.99 -10.23
CA ASP A 91 0.47 18.86 -11.30
C ASP A 91 0.24 18.28 -12.70
N ARG A 92 -0.29 17.04 -12.78
CA ARG A 92 -0.69 16.37 -14.02
C ARG A 92 0.48 16.16 -14.97
N ASN A 93 1.57 15.59 -14.45
CA ASN A 93 2.77 15.27 -15.21
C ASN A 93 3.50 14.04 -14.64
N GLY A 94 4.45 13.52 -15.42
CA GLY A 94 5.31 12.39 -15.07
C GLY A 94 6.44 12.69 -14.07
N ASP A 95 6.41 13.82 -13.36
CA ASP A 95 7.42 14.16 -12.34
C ASP A 95 6.84 14.03 -10.90
N PRO A 96 6.90 12.83 -10.30
CA PRO A 96 6.44 12.57 -8.94
C PRO A 96 7.49 12.90 -7.86
N LYS A 97 8.41 13.84 -8.12
CA LYS A 97 9.43 14.26 -7.14
C LYS A 97 8.80 14.69 -5.83
N ASP A 98 9.44 14.34 -4.72
CA ASP A 98 9.00 14.70 -3.37
C ASP A 98 9.53 16.07 -2.92
N ASP A 99 8.65 17.03 -2.69
CA ASP A 99 8.99 18.35 -2.13
C ASP A 99 8.58 18.50 -0.65
N HIS A 100 8.08 17.42 -0.04
CA HIS A 100 7.71 17.36 1.37
C HIS A 100 8.71 16.53 2.20
N GLY A 101 9.13 15.39 1.65
CA GLY A 101 10.05 14.43 2.27
C GLY A 101 9.37 13.24 2.96
N HIS A 102 8.04 13.21 3.03
CA HIS A 102 7.34 12.11 3.71
C HIS A 102 7.31 10.84 2.86
N GLY A 103 6.92 10.94 1.59
CA GLY A 103 6.91 9.80 0.68
C GLY A 103 8.30 9.21 0.44
N THR A 104 9.34 10.05 0.37
CA THR A 104 10.75 9.60 0.33
C THR A 104 11.15 8.82 1.59
N HIS A 105 10.70 9.26 2.77
CA HIS A 105 10.96 8.53 4.02
C HIS A 105 10.26 7.18 4.05
N VAL A 106 9.01 7.13 3.61
CA VAL A 106 8.21 5.90 3.46
C VAL A 106 8.87 4.95 2.45
N ALA A 107 9.33 5.45 1.30
CA ALA A 107 10.02 4.67 0.27
C ALA A 107 11.33 4.04 0.80
N GLY A 108 12.11 4.77 1.60
CA GLY A 108 13.35 4.22 2.16
C GLY A 108 13.13 3.07 3.13
N ILE A 109 12.02 3.06 3.88
CA ILE A 109 11.67 1.95 4.77
C ILE A 109 11.39 0.69 3.94
N ILE A 110 10.88 0.85 2.72
CA ILE A 110 10.59 -0.26 1.81
C ILE A 110 11.89 -0.84 1.24
N SER A 111 12.65 -0.03 0.49
CA SER A 111 13.70 -0.56 -0.39
C SER A 111 15.01 0.25 -0.41
N ALA A 112 15.29 1.08 0.59
CA ALA A 112 16.60 1.74 0.63
C ALA A 112 17.76 0.71 0.64
N VAL A 113 18.81 0.99 -0.12
CA VAL A 113 20.09 0.29 -0.07
C VAL A 113 21.10 1.07 0.77
N PRO A 114 21.98 0.39 1.54
CA PRO A 114 22.99 1.02 2.38
C PRO A 114 24.12 1.63 1.54
N GLU A 115 23.81 2.70 0.82
CA GLU A 115 24.78 3.57 0.15
C GLU A 115 25.31 4.60 1.17
N ASN A 116 25.71 5.79 0.71
CA ASN A 116 26.26 6.88 1.52
C ASN A 116 25.39 7.32 2.72
N THR A 117 24.09 7.00 2.74
CA THR A 117 23.20 7.34 3.86
C THR A 117 23.22 6.31 4.99
N GLY A 118 23.72 5.09 4.75
CA GLY A 118 23.70 3.99 5.73
C GLY A 118 22.29 3.56 6.18
N VAL A 119 21.25 3.89 5.40
CA VAL A 119 19.87 3.43 5.63
C VAL A 119 19.66 2.15 4.83
N SER A 120 18.91 1.19 5.38
CA SER A 120 18.45 0.02 4.64
C SER A 120 16.96 -0.18 4.86
N GLY A 121 16.23 -0.44 3.79
CA GLY A 121 14.83 -0.83 3.84
C GLY A 121 14.66 -2.27 4.30
N VAL A 122 13.41 -2.73 4.34
CA VAL A 122 13.08 -4.15 4.52
C VAL A 122 13.66 -4.98 3.37
N CYS A 123 13.61 -4.46 2.13
CA CYS A 123 13.78 -5.26 0.93
C CYS A 123 14.48 -4.46 -0.18
N GLY A 124 15.82 -4.48 -0.20
CA GLY A 124 16.65 -3.69 -1.12
C GLY A 124 16.65 -4.11 -2.59
N GLU A 125 15.67 -4.89 -3.06
CA GLU A 125 15.45 -5.19 -4.48
C GLU A 125 13.98 -5.04 -4.91
N ILE A 126 13.09 -4.58 -4.02
CA ILE A 126 11.70 -4.26 -4.40
C ILE A 126 11.68 -2.95 -5.17
N SER A 127 10.92 -2.90 -6.27
CA SER A 127 10.70 -1.67 -7.01
C SER A 127 9.65 -0.78 -6.34
N VAL A 128 9.95 0.51 -6.20
CA VAL A 128 9.05 1.53 -5.67
C VAL A 128 8.62 2.47 -6.79
N ALA A 129 7.32 2.57 -7.02
CA ALA A 129 6.73 3.56 -7.92
C ALA A 129 6.20 4.76 -7.11
N ALA A 130 6.50 5.97 -7.56
CA ALA A 130 6.16 7.21 -6.86
C ALA A 130 4.82 7.76 -7.33
N LEU A 131 3.80 7.74 -6.46
CA LEU A 131 2.44 8.17 -6.80
C LEU A 131 2.08 9.40 -5.98
N ARG A 132 2.42 10.57 -6.53
CA ARG A 132 2.33 11.85 -5.82
C ARG A 132 0.92 12.42 -5.90
N PHE A 133 0.26 12.54 -4.76
CA PHE A 133 -1.05 13.20 -4.66
C PHE A 133 -1.12 14.20 -3.49
N ILE A 134 -0.07 14.27 -2.67
CA ILE A 134 0.05 15.19 -1.53
C ILE A 134 1.10 16.26 -1.82
N ASN A 135 0.78 17.52 -1.53
CA ASN A 135 1.68 18.64 -1.78
C ASN A 135 2.68 18.86 -0.62
N LYS A 136 3.60 19.82 -0.78
CA LYS A 136 4.59 20.25 0.22
C LYS A 136 4.04 20.66 1.59
N HIS A 137 2.74 20.91 1.73
CA HIS A 137 2.09 21.26 2.98
C HIS A 137 1.36 20.09 3.64
N GLY A 138 1.47 18.91 3.04
CA GLY A 138 0.85 17.70 3.50
C GLY A 138 -0.65 17.61 3.21
N ILE A 139 -1.11 18.28 2.15
CA ILE A 139 -2.52 18.34 1.76
C ILE A 139 -2.70 17.59 0.44
N GLY A 140 -3.69 16.69 0.43
CA GLY A 140 -4.19 15.99 -0.75
C GLY A 140 -5.71 15.83 -0.67
N THR A 141 -6.33 15.35 -1.75
CA THR A 141 -7.77 15.09 -1.81
C THR A 141 -8.04 13.62 -2.04
N VAL A 142 -9.21 13.16 -1.58
CA VAL A 142 -9.65 11.75 -1.78
C VAL A 142 -9.76 11.40 -3.27
N SER A 143 -10.14 12.34 -4.13
CA SER A 143 -10.24 12.08 -5.58
C SER A 143 -8.87 11.75 -6.19
N LEU A 144 -7.83 12.48 -5.81
CA LEU A 144 -6.46 12.21 -6.29
C LEU A 144 -5.92 10.90 -5.72
N ALA A 145 -6.23 10.58 -4.46
CA ALA A 145 -5.85 9.29 -3.87
C ALA A 145 -6.53 8.10 -4.58
N ILE A 146 -7.79 8.25 -4.98
CA ILE A 146 -8.51 7.25 -5.79
C ILE A 146 -7.86 7.08 -7.16
N GLU A 147 -7.48 8.19 -7.79
CA GLU A 147 -6.82 8.16 -9.09
C GLU A 147 -5.46 7.46 -9.03
N ALA A 148 -4.63 7.80 -8.04
CA ALA A 148 -3.35 7.14 -7.78
C ALA A 148 -3.51 5.63 -7.52
N LEU A 149 -4.55 5.22 -6.78
CA LEU A 149 -4.85 3.81 -6.58
C LEU A 149 -5.29 3.11 -7.88
N ASN A 150 -6.11 3.77 -8.70
CA ASN A 150 -6.52 3.19 -9.98
C ASN A 150 -5.32 3.04 -10.92
N TYR A 151 -4.42 4.02 -10.97
CA TYR A 151 -3.15 3.94 -11.69
C TYR A 151 -2.32 2.74 -11.22
N ALA A 152 -2.11 2.59 -9.90
CA ALA A 152 -1.35 1.46 -9.35
C ALA A 152 -1.95 0.10 -9.76
N VAL A 153 -3.29 0.00 -9.80
CA VAL A 153 -4.00 -1.20 -10.24
C VAL A 153 -3.86 -1.41 -11.75
N GLN A 154 -3.96 -0.36 -12.56
CA GLN A 154 -3.81 -0.40 -14.01
C GLN A 154 -2.40 -0.86 -14.41
N MET A 155 -1.37 -0.37 -13.72
CA MET A 155 0.03 -0.76 -13.92
C MET A 155 0.37 -2.13 -13.30
N GLY A 156 -0.60 -2.80 -12.67
CA GLY A 156 -0.43 -4.14 -12.12
C GLY A 156 0.44 -4.22 -10.87
N PHE A 157 0.63 -3.11 -10.14
CA PHE A 157 1.41 -3.10 -8.90
C PHE A 157 0.75 -3.99 -7.86
N GLN A 158 1.53 -4.77 -7.11
CA GLN A 158 0.98 -5.78 -6.20
C GLN A 158 0.53 -5.18 -4.87
N VAL A 159 1.19 -4.11 -4.42
CA VAL A 159 0.93 -3.48 -3.13
C VAL A 159 0.89 -1.96 -3.29
N SER A 160 0.01 -1.29 -2.55
CA SER A 160 0.13 0.15 -2.26
C SER A 160 0.41 0.38 -0.78
N SER A 161 1.31 1.32 -0.50
CA SER A 161 1.57 1.85 0.84
C SER A 161 0.87 3.20 0.97
N ASN A 162 -0.07 3.30 1.92
CA ASN A 162 -1.00 4.41 2.06
C ASN A 162 -0.86 5.04 3.45
N SER A 163 0.11 5.94 3.58
CA SER A 163 0.51 6.57 4.84
C SER A 163 -0.21 7.90 5.12
N TRP A 164 -1.51 7.95 4.81
CA TRP A 164 -2.39 9.10 4.90
C TRP A 164 -3.78 8.69 5.41
N GLY A 165 -4.58 9.67 5.84
CA GLY A 165 -5.95 9.41 6.30
C GLY A 165 -6.72 10.67 6.66
N GLY A 166 -8.00 10.48 7.00
CA GLY A 166 -8.88 11.53 7.49
C GLY A 166 -10.20 11.00 8.01
N SER A 167 -10.96 11.87 8.69
CA SER A 167 -12.18 11.48 9.41
C SER A 167 -13.41 11.24 8.52
N THR A 168 -13.37 11.66 7.25
CA THR A 168 -14.56 11.65 6.39
C THR A 168 -14.65 10.37 5.57
N PHE A 169 -15.78 9.66 5.68
CA PHE A 169 -16.07 8.50 4.85
C PHE A 169 -16.27 8.91 3.39
N SER A 170 -15.70 8.12 2.47
CA SER A 170 -15.97 8.22 1.04
C SER A 170 -16.40 6.87 0.48
N TYR A 171 -17.62 6.83 -0.05
CA TYR A 171 -18.13 5.65 -0.74
C TYR A 171 -17.30 5.32 -1.99
N GLN A 172 -16.84 6.34 -2.71
CA GLN A 172 -16.00 6.22 -3.90
C GLN A 172 -14.64 5.61 -3.55
N LEU A 173 -14.02 6.04 -2.45
CA LEU A 173 -12.76 5.46 -1.98
C LEU A 173 -12.93 3.98 -1.61
N ARG A 174 -13.99 3.66 -0.86
CA ARG A 174 -14.31 2.26 -0.52
C ARG A 174 -14.50 1.41 -1.77
N ARG A 175 -15.18 1.94 -2.80
CA ARG A 175 -15.37 1.24 -4.07
C ARG A 175 -14.06 1.05 -4.84
N ALA A 176 -13.18 2.06 -4.87
CA ALA A 176 -11.88 1.96 -5.52
C ALA A 176 -11.03 0.85 -4.89
N ILE A 177 -10.93 0.82 -3.55
CA ILE A 177 -10.20 -0.23 -2.83
C ILE A 177 -10.82 -1.61 -3.04
N ALA A 178 -12.15 -1.70 -3.10
CA ALA A 178 -12.83 -2.95 -3.43
C ALA A 178 -12.59 -3.42 -4.89
N ARG A 179 -12.37 -2.50 -5.84
CA ARG A 179 -11.95 -2.87 -7.21
C ARG A 179 -10.49 -3.34 -7.21
N ALA A 180 -9.61 -2.67 -6.47
CA ALA A 180 -8.23 -3.10 -6.29
C ALA A 180 -8.15 -4.54 -5.75
N ASN A 181 -9.04 -4.92 -4.83
CA ASN A 181 -9.14 -6.31 -4.35
C ASN A 181 -9.42 -7.32 -5.48
N LYS A 182 -10.31 -6.97 -6.43
CA LYS A 182 -10.62 -7.83 -7.59
C LYS A 182 -9.43 -7.97 -8.55
N ALA A 183 -8.56 -6.96 -8.58
CA ALA A 183 -7.31 -6.98 -9.34
C ALA A 183 -6.13 -7.58 -8.54
N ASN A 184 -6.39 -8.27 -7.43
CA ASN A 184 -5.36 -8.89 -6.58
C ASN A 184 -4.35 -7.90 -5.97
N HIS A 185 -4.74 -6.63 -5.80
CA HIS A 185 -3.89 -5.58 -5.24
C HIS A 185 -4.09 -5.43 -3.72
N LEU A 186 -2.98 -5.46 -2.96
CA LEU A 186 -2.97 -5.27 -1.51
C LEU A 186 -2.92 -3.79 -1.14
N PHE A 187 -3.82 -3.34 -0.27
CA PHE A 187 -3.88 -1.96 0.21
C PHE A 187 -3.43 -1.90 1.67
N VAL A 188 -2.21 -1.46 1.94
CA VAL A 188 -1.70 -1.32 3.33
C VAL A 188 -1.83 0.13 3.76
N THR A 189 -2.43 0.38 4.93
CA THR A 189 -2.75 1.74 5.38
C THR A 189 -2.45 1.99 6.85
N ALA A 190 -2.07 3.23 7.15
CA ALA A 190 -1.79 3.74 8.48
C ALA A 190 -3.07 3.83 9.33
N ALA A 191 -3.02 3.42 10.60
CA ALA A 191 -4.16 3.56 11.52
C ALA A 191 -4.47 5.03 11.90
N GLY A 192 -3.47 5.92 11.82
CA GLY A 192 -3.56 7.32 12.22
C GLY A 192 -2.87 7.63 13.55
N ASN A 193 -2.64 8.92 13.83
CA ASN A 193 -1.72 9.39 14.88
C ASN A 193 -2.41 10.19 16.01
N LYS A 194 -3.67 9.89 16.34
CA LYS A 194 -4.47 10.63 17.35
C LYS A 194 -4.57 9.95 18.71
N GLY A 195 -4.04 8.72 18.86
CA GLY A 195 -4.11 7.95 20.10
C GLY A 195 -5.52 7.45 20.44
N ILE A 196 -6.39 7.32 19.45
CA ILE A 196 -7.81 6.99 19.64
C ILE A 196 -8.16 5.57 19.16
N ALA A 197 -9.24 5.03 19.72
CA ALA A 197 -9.84 3.78 19.29
C ALA A 197 -10.72 4.00 18.05
N ILE A 198 -10.24 3.61 16.86
CA ILE A 198 -10.97 3.83 15.59
C ILE A 198 -12.08 2.80 15.36
N ASP A 199 -12.26 1.85 16.28
CA ASP A 199 -13.49 1.05 16.39
C ASP A 199 -14.70 1.93 16.76
N PHE A 200 -14.49 3.05 17.46
CA PHE A 200 -15.54 3.97 17.92
C PHE A 200 -15.49 5.34 17.23
N VAL A 201 -14.30 5.79 16.83
CA VAL A 201 -14.09 7.05 16.10
C VAL A 201 -13.37 6.75 14.79
N PRO A 202 -14.10 6.35 13.74
CA PRO A 202 -13.49 5.87 12.51
C PRO A 202 -12.58 6.90 11.84
N GLU A 203 -11.44 6.42 11.35
CA GLU A 203 -10.55 7.13 10.43
C GLU A 203 -10.51 6.38 9.10
N TYR A 204 -10.49 7.08 7.98
CA TYR A 204 -10.51 6.49 6.65
C TYR A 204 -9.20 6.78 5.90
N PRO A 205 -8.63 5.80 5.19
CA PRO A 205 -9.20 4.49 4.88
C PRO A 205 -9.01 3.41 5.97
N ALA A 206 -8.35 3.71 7.09
CA ALA A 206 -7.98 2.75 8.14
C ALA A 206 -9.12 1.85 8.67
N ALA A 207 -10.33 2.40 8.81
CA ALA A 207 -11.51 1.70 9.29
C ALA A 207 -12.28 0.94 8.20
N LEU A 208 -11.84 0.98 6.94
CA LEU A 208 -12.46 0.23 5.84
C LEU A 208 -12.14 -1.26 5.97
N ASN A 209 -13.13 -2.05 6.36
CA ASN A 209 -13.01 -3.50 6.44
C ASN A 209 -13.22 -4.15 5.05
N LEU A 210 -12.13 -4.28 4.28
CA LEU A 210 -12.10 -4.95 2.99
C LEU A 210 -11.04 -6.08 2.98
N PRO A 211 -11.23 -7.16 2.20
CA PRO A 211 -10.33 -8.33 2.22
C PRO A 211 -8.88 -8.04 1.84
N ASN A 212 -8.61 -6.97 1.10
CA ASN A 212 -7.26 -6.54 0.72
C ASN A 212 -6.68 -5.42 1.60
N VAL A 213 -7.37 -4.96 2.66
CA VAL A 213 -6.90 -3.81 3.46
C VAL A 213 -6.17 -4.26 4.73
N ILE A 214 -4.87 -3.99 4.85
CA ILE A 214 -4.14 -4.20 6.12
C ILE A 214 -3.92 -2.85 6.80
N THR A 215 -4.56 -2.66 7.95
CA THR A 215 -4.47 -1.44 8.78
C THR A 215 -3.39 -1.62 9.85
N VAL A 216 -2.45 -0.68 9.93
CA VAL A 216 -1.21 -0.83 10.71
C VAL A 216 -1.11 0.21 11.82
N ALA A 217 -0.99 -0.27 13.07
CA ALA A 217 -0.62 0.55 14.23
C ALA A 217 0.91 0.69 14.39
N ALA A 218 1.35 1.70 15.12
CA ALA A 218 2.75 1.95 15.43
C ALA A 218 3.12 1.44 16.82
N THR A 219 4.26 0.76 16.93
CA THR A 219 4.93 0.44 18.20
C THR A 219 6.23 1.21 18.38
N ASP A 220 6.66 1.34 19.63
CA ASP A 220 7.98 1.83 20.01
C ASP A 220 9.02 0.70 20.08
N GLU A 221 10.26 1.06 20.39
CA GLU A 221 11.40 0.13 20.54
C GLU A 221 11.25 -0.85 21.72
N HIS A 222 10.26 -0.64 22.59
CA HIS A 222 9.92 -1.52 23.71
C HIS A 222 8.68 -2.37 23.43
N ASP A 223 8.26 -2.46 22.16
CA ASP A 223 7.06 -3.19 21.73
C ASP A 223 5.74 -2.67 22.30
N ARG A 224 5.73 -1.46 22.85
CA ARG A 224 4.50 -0.83 23.33
C ARG A 224 3.81 -0.14 22.17
N LEU A 225 2.48 -0.13 22.18
CA LEU A 225 1.72 0.73 21.28
C LEU A 225 2.19 2.18 21.51
N ALA A 226 2.60 2.86 20.44
CA ALA A 226 3.01 4.26 20.52
C ALA A 226 1.83 5.10 21.02
N LYS A 227 2.09 6.06 21.92
CA LYS A 227 1.02 6.87 22.55
C LYS A 227 0.09 7.55 21.55
N PHE A 228 0.62 7.91 20.38
CA PHE A 228 -0.14 8.54 19.30
C PHE A 228 -0.83 7.54 18.37
N SER A 229 -0.46 6.26 18.39
CA SER A 229 -1.02 5.31 17.45
C SER A 229 -2.50 5.13 17.71
N ASN A 230 -3.30 5.34 16.68
CA ASN A 230 -4.65 4.84 16.67
C ASN A 230 -4.64 3.31 16.76
N TYR A 231 -5.70 2.77 17.32
CA TYR A 231 -5.84 1.34 17.60
C TYR A 231 -7.31 0.91 17.45
N GLY A 232 -7.54 -0.39 17.41
CA GLY A 232 -8.88 -0.95 17.25
C GLY A 232 -8.78 -2.48 17.17
N ARG A 233 -9.52 -3.18 18.03
CA ARG A 233 -9.54 -4.65 18.07
C ARG A 233 -10.25 -5.21 16.84
N MET A 234 -11.14 -4.44 16.21
CA MET A 234 -11.88 -4.87 15.02
C MET A 234 -11.29 -4.32 13.72
N THR A 235 -10.87 -3.06 13.75
CA THR A 235 -10.49 -2.26 12.57
C THR A 235 -8.98 -2.23 12.30
N VAL A 236 -8.15 -2.26 13.33
CA VAL A 236 -6.68 -2.24 13.18
C VAL A 236 -6.15 -3.68 13.22
N HIS A 237 -5.40 -4.07 12.20
CA HIS A 237 -5.11 -5.48 11.97
C HIS A 237 -3.84 -5.93 12.71
N VAL A 238 -2.75 -5.20 12.55
CA VAL A 238 -1.42 -5.57 13.02
C VAL A 238 -0.65 -4.32 13.47
N ALA A 239 0.37 -4.49 14.30
CA ALA A 239 1.29 -3.42 14.62
C ALA A 239 2.64 -3.59 13.91
N ALA A 240 3.37 -2.51 13.71
CA ALA A 240 4.77 -2.53 13.29
C ALA A 240 5.53 -1.36 13.94
N PRO A 241 6.87 -1.41 14.01
CA PRO A 241 7.66 -0.30 14.55
C PRO A 241 7.37 1.00 13.80
N GLY A 242 7.07 2.06 14.56
CA GLY A 242 6.72 3.36 13.98
C GLY A 242 7.23 4.55 14.77
N VAL A 243 8.10 4.34 15.76
CA VAL A 243 8.71 5.40 16.56
C VAL A 243 10.20 5.49 16.24
N ASN A 244 10.70 6.70 16.04
CA ASN A 244 12.12 6.96 15.82
C ASN A 244 12.75 6.13 14.68
N ILE A 245 12.01 5.97 13.58
CA ILE A 245 12.42 5.18 12.41
C ILE A 245 13.32 6.03 11.52
N ARG A 246 14.58 5.61 11.36
CA ARG A 246 15.53 6.23 10.44
C ARG A 246 15.27 5.76 9.02
N SER A 247 15.10 6.69 8.09
CA SER A 247 14.93 6.41 6.66
C SER A 247 15.49 7.56 5.80
N THR A 248 15.47 7.39 4.48
CA THR A 248 15.87 8.37 3.47
C THR A 248 15.07 9.66 3.58
N TYR A 249 15.67 10.79 3.23
CA TYR A 249 15.01 12.09 3.25
C TYR A 249 15.60 13.00 2.17
N PRO A 250 14.78 13.77 1.42
CA PRO A 250 15.30 14.58 0.33
C PRO A 250 16.31 15.65 0.81
N PRO A 251 17.23 16.07 -0.07
CA PRO A 251 17.46 15.50 -1.40
C PRO A 251 18.25 14.16 -1.37
N ASP A 252 19.17 13.99 -0.43
CA ASP A 252 20.12 12.86 -0.42
C ASP A 252 20.55 12.46 1.01
N THR A 253 19.70 12.74 2.00
CA THR A 253 20.01 12.59 3.43
C THR A 253 19.16 11.51 4.11
N SER A 254 19.13 11.51 5.44
CA SER A 254 18.28 10.62 6.22
C SER A 254 17.69 11.37 7.40
N ALA A 255 16.50 10.97 7.82
CA ALA A 255 15.83 11.56 8.99
C ALA A 255 15.19 10.45 9.85
N ARG A 256 15.00 10.75 11.14
CA ARG A 256 14.20 9.92 12.04
C ARG A 256 12.80 10.51 12.18
N LEU A 257 11.78 9.74 11.79
CA LEU A 257 10.37 10.13 11.91
C LEU A 257 9.60 9.14 12.77
N SER A 258 8.45 9.59 13.27
CA SER A 258 7.52 8.76 14.04
C SER A 258 6.10 8.91 13.53
N GLY A 259 5.39 7.80 13.40
CA GLY A 259 4.00 7.75 12.94
C GLY A 259 3.58 6.34 12.53
N THR A 260 2.28 6.08 12.47
CA THR A 260 1.74 4.91 11.76
C THR A 260 2.13 4.91 10.28
N SER A 261 2.48 6.08 9.74
CA SER A 261 3.07 6.26 8.42
C SER A 261 4.42 5.58 8.24
N MET A 262 5.21 5.37 9.30
CA MET A 262 6.47 4.63 9.24
C MET A 262 6.25 3.13 9.46
N ALA A 263 5.24 2.76 10.26
CA ALA A 263 4.86 1.36 10.47
C ALA A 263 4.26 0.70 9.22
N THR A 264 3.49 1.47 8.45
CA THR A 264 2.80 1.03 7.21
C THR A 264 3.75 0.47 6.14
N PRO A 265 4.81 1.18 5.71
CA PRO A 265 5.74 0.67 4.70
C PRO A 265 6.50 -0.59 5.14
N ILE A 266 6.71 -0.81 6.44
CA ILE A 266 7.30 -2.07 6.93
C ILE A 266 6.40 -3.24 6.55
N VAL A 267 5.10 -3.16 6.86
CA VAL A 267 4.14 -4.23 6.56
C VAL A 267 3.93 -4.38 5.05
N ALA A 268 3.93 -3.27 4.29
CA ALA A 268 3.86 -3.31 2.83
C ALA A 268 5.05 -4.07 2.24
N ALA A 269 6.27 -3.77 2.70
CA ALA A 269 7.48 -4.40 2.20
C ALA A 269 7.59 -5.89 2.60
N VAL A 270 7.20 -6.25 3.83
CA VAL A 270 7.11 -7.68 4.20
C VAL A 270 6.08 -8.40 3.33
N SER A 271 4.94 -7.77 3.03
CA SER A 271 3.93 -8.37 2.14
C SER A 271 4.46 -8.56 0.72
N ALA A 272 5.24 -7.62 0.21
CA ALA A 272 5.88 -7.71 -1.10
C ALA A 272 7.04 -8.73 -1.14
N LEU A 273 7.74 -8.95 -0.03
CA LEU A 273 8.67 -10.07 0.11
C LEU A 273 7.95 -11.43 -0.07
N LEU A 274 6.74 -11.59 0.46
CA LEU A 274 5.94 -12.80 0.24
C LEU A 274 5.55 -12.96 -1.24
N PHE A 275 5.18 -11.88 -1.92
CA PHE A 275 4.95 -11.89 -3.38
C PHE A 275 6.21 -12.24 -4.19
N SER A 276 7.40 -11.88 -3.69
CA SER A 276 8.69 -12.14 -4.36
C SER A 276 9.05 -13.62 -4.38
N VAL A 277 8.61 -14.38 -3.38
CA VAL A 277 8.93 -15.80 -3.26
C VAL A 277 8.00 -16.68 -4.09
N LYS A 278 6.73 -16.28 -4.25
CA LYS A 278 5.74 -17.06 -5.01
C LYS A 278 4.57 -16.19 -5.48
N ARG A 279 4.17 -16.37 -6.75
CA ARG A 279 2.92 -15.82 -7.30
C ARG A 279 1.71 -16.33 -6.50
N THR A 280 0.90 -15.43 -5.99
CA THR A 280 -0.17 -15.78 -5.06
C THR A 280 -1.29 -14.73 -5.06
N THR A 281 -2.33 -14.99 -4.27
CA THR A 281 -3.43 -14.04 -4.03
C THR A 281 -3.16 -13.15 -2.82
N VAL A 282 -3.71 -11.94 -2.84
CA VAL A 282 -3.72 -10.99 -1.73
C VAL A 282 -4.28 -11.59 -0.44
N VAL A 283 -5.27 -12.49 -0.54
CA VAL A 283 -5.88 -13.17 0.60
C VAL A 283 -4.86 -14.06 1.33
N LYS A 284 -4.03 -14.80 0.58
CA LYS A 284 -2.96 -15.64 1.15
C LYS A 284 -1.85 -14.82 1.79
N VAL A 285 -1.42 -13.73 1.14
CA VAL A 285 -0.41 -12.81 1.72
C VAL A 285 -0.94 -12.20 3.01
N ARG A 286 -2.16 -11.65 2.98
CA ARG A 286 -2.81 -11.13 4.19
C ARG A 286 -2.90 -12.19 5.28
N HIS A 287 -3.34 -13.40 4.94
CA HIS A 287 -3.46 -14.48 5.91
C HIS A 287 -2.12 -14.79 6.58
N ALA A 288 -1.04 -14.93 5.80
CA ALA A 288 0.29 -15.16 6.32
C ALA A 288 0.70 -14.04 7.29
N ILE A 289 0.63 -12.77 6.87
CA ILE A 289 0.99 -11.61 7.70
C ILE A 289 0.22 -11.58 9.02
N LEU A 290 -1.10 -11.75 8.98
CA LEU A 290 -1.95 -11.61 10.16
C LEU A 290 -1.89 -12.82 11.10
N SER A 291 -1.53 -14.00 10.59
CA SER A 291 -1.48 -15.23 11.37
C SER A 291 -0.09 -15.52 11.96
N SER A 292 0.96 -14.85 11.47
CA SER A 292 2.35 -15.10 11.84
C SER A 292 2.97 -14.01 12.74
N VAL A 293 2.15 -13.15 13.35
CA VAL A 293 2.63 -12.04 14.19
C VAL A 293 3.36 -12.53 15.45
N ASP A 294 4.26 -11.70 15.97
CA ASP A 294 4.70 -11.81 17.35
C ASP A 294 3.59 -11.29 18.26
N LYS A 295 2.92 -12.21 18.98
CA LYS A 295 1.86 -11.88 19.94
C LYS A 295 2.48 -11.19 21.15
N LEU A 296 1.95 -10.03 21.49
CA LEU A 296 2.46 -9.20 22.58
C LEU A 296 1.32 -8.90 23.55
N PRO A 297 1.45 -9.20 24.86
CA PRO A 297 0.38 -9.00 25.84
C PRO A 297 -0.25 -7.61 25.80
N GLN A 298 0.57 -6.58 25.65
CA GLN A 298 0.17 -5.17 25.56
C GLN A 298 -0.62 -4.81 24.30
N LEU A 299 -0.57 -5.64 23.25
CA LEU A 299 -1.31 -5.43 22.00
C LEU A 299 -2.60 -6.23 21.92
N ARG A 300 -2.83 -7.22 22.80
CA ARG A 300 -3.96 -8.17 22.77
C ARG A 300 -5.34 -7.51 22.64
N SER A 301 -5.52 -6.35 23.25
CA SER A 301 -6.77 -5.57 23.20
C SER A 301 -6.68 -4.32 22.32
N ARG A 302 -5.55 -4.10 21.64
CA ARG A 302 -5.28 -2.89 20.84
C ARG A 302 -5.37 -3.12 19.34
N VAL A 303 -4.95 -4.28 18.85
CA VAL A 303 -5.06 -4.64 17.42
C VAL A 303 -5.65 -6.04 17.28
N LYS A 304 -6.31 -6.33 16.15
CA LYS A 304 -7.03 -7.58 15.89
C LYS A 304 -6.18 -8.82 16.08
N THR A 305 -4.95 -8.79 15.60
CA THR A 305 -4.01 -9.90 15.76
C THR A 305 -3.37 -9.92 17.15
N GLY A 306 -3.46 -8.86 17.94
CA GLY A 306 -2.77 -8.75 19.22
C GLY A 306 -1.25 -8.81 19.12
N GLY A 307 -0.66 -8.46 17.97
CA GLY A 307 0.77 -8.64 17.75
C GLY A 307 1.40 -7.70 16.73
N ARG A 308 2.74 -7.74 16.71
CA ARG A 308 3.60 -7.03 15.76
C ARG A 308 3.94 -7.94 14.57
N VAL A 309 4.06 -7.37 13.37
CA VAL A 309 4.55 -8.08 12.19
C VAL A 309 5.92 -8.73 12.44
N ASN A 310 6.12 -9.92 11.87
CA ASN A 310 7.38 -10.66 11.88
C ASN A 310 7.61 -11.25 10.48
N ALA A 311 8.70 -10.84 9.83
CA ALA A 311 9.01 -11.18 8.43
C ALA A 311 9.34 -12.67 8.27
N ALA A 312 10.20 -13.22 9.14
CA ALA A 312 10.60 -14.62 9.05
C ALA A 312 9.43 -15.58 9.31
N LYS A 313 8.61 -15.31 10.33
CA LYS A 313 7.40 -16.10 10.61
C LYS A 313 6.39 -16.01 9.47
N ALA A 314 6.22 -14.83 8.86
CA ALA A 314 5.32 -14.65 7.72
C ALA A 314 5.78 -15.48 6.53
N LEU A 315 7.06 -15.43 6.17
CA LEU A 315 7.63 -16.24 5.09
C LEU A 315 7.53 -17.73 5.38
N LYS A 316 7.87 -18.15 6.60
CA LYS A 316 7.82 -19.57 6.99
C LYS A 316 6.40 -20.13 6.85
N LEU A 317 5.41 -19.45 7.44
CA LEU A 317 4.01 -19.86 7.35
C LEU A 317 3.54 -19.88 5.88
N PHE A 318 3.92 -18.87 5.10
CA PHE A 318 3.53 -18.76 3.70
C PHE A 318 4.12 -19.87 2.81
N LEU A 319 5.34 -20.31 3.11
CA LEU A 319 5.99 -21.43 2.41
C LEU A 319 5.40 -22.78 2.83
N ASP A 320 5.10 -22.96 4.12
CA ASP A 320 4.55 -24.20 4.67
C ASP A 320 3.10 -24.47 4.20
N ASP A 321 2.30 -23.42 3.94
CA ASP A 321 0.92 -23.51 3.41
C ASP A 321 0.85 -23.84 1.90
N SER A 322 1.99 -24.19 1.29
CA SER A 322 2.00 -24.75 -0.06
C SER A 322 1.71 -26.25 0.02
N PRO A 323 0.81 -26.81 -0.83
CA PRO A 323 0.64 -28.26 -0.88
C PRO A 323 2.00 -28.88 -1.16
N LYS A 324 2.53 -29.64 -0.20
CA LYS A 324 3.69 -30.50 -0.44
C LYS A 324 3.31 -31.31 -1.67
N GLN A 325 4.11 -31.24 -2.74
CA GLN A 325 3.95 -32.18 -3.83
C GLN A 325 4.00 -33.57 -3.20
N VAL A 326 2.86 -34.23 -3.12
CA VAL A 326 2.83 -35.66 -2.83
C VAL A 326 3.57 -36.25 -4.02
N ARG A 327 4.80 -36.72 -3.80
CA ARG A 327 5.42 -37.65 -4.73
C ARG A 327 4.44 -38.81 -4.82
N LEU A 328 3.65 -38.86 -5.88
CA LEU A 328 2.90 -40.05 -6.21
C LEU A 328 3.95 -41.16 -6.27
N ALA A 329 3.79 -42.18 -5.42
CA ALA A 329 4.55 -43.39 -5.57
C ALA A 329 4.43 -43.84 -7.03
N PRO A 330 5.51 -44.32 -7.68
CA PRO A 330 5.41 -44.82 -9.04
C PRO A 330 4.26 -45.85 -9.08
N PHE A 331 3.35 -45.65 -10.03
CA PHE A 331 2.25 -46.58 -10.24
C PHE A 331 2.84 -47.99 -10.40
N PRO A 332 2.33 -49.00 -9.67
CA PRO A 332 2.73 -50.37 -9.94
C PRO A 332 2.35 -50.67 -11.39
N GLU A 333 3.32 -51.19 -12.16
CA GLU A 333 3.11 -51.59 -13.55
C GLU A 333 1.87 -52.48 -13.63
N THR A 334 0.93 -52.09 -14.48
CA THR A 334 -0.30 -52.85 -14.69
C THR A 334 0.05 -54.17 -15.36
N SER A 335 -0.15 -55.27 -14.63
CA SER A 335 -0.21 -56.59 -15.21
C SER A 335 -1.38 -56.65 -16.18
N LYS A 336 -1.08 -57.16 -17.39
CA LYS A 336 -2.01 -57.34 -18.50
C LYS A 336 -3.28 -58.05 -18.04
N ILE A 337 -4.44 -57.41 -18.19
CA ILE A 337 -5.74 -58.10 -18.13
C ILE A 337 -6.47 -57.85 -19.45
N ALA A 338 -6.98 -58.96 -19.98
CA ALA A 338 -7.49 -59.15 -21.32
C ALA A 338 -8.72 -58.30 -21.66
N HIS A 339 -8.85 -58.00 -22.95
CA HIS A 339 -9.99 -57.32 -23.55
C HIS A 339 -11.28 -58.13 -23.43
N THR A 340 -12.31 -57.50 -22.88
CA THR A 340 -13.72 -57.79 -23.20
C THR A 340 -14.50 -56.47 -23.28
N ARG A 341 -15.00 -56.15 -24.48
CA ARG A 341 -16.15 -55.22 -24.68
C ARG A 341 -17.45 -55.94 -24.25
N PRO A 342 -18.64 -55.31 -24.09
CA PRO A 342 -19.05 -53.95 -24.52
C PRO A 342 -19.99 -53.18 -23.53
N ASN A 343 -20.21 -51.88 -23.76
CA ASN A 343 -21.53 -51.32 -24.15
C ASN A 343 -21.57 -49.79 -24.04
N THR A 344 -22.05 -49.20 -25.13
CA THR A 344 -22.35 -47.79 -25.34
C THR A 344 -23.59 -47.39 -24.54
N VAL A 345 -23.51 -46.28 -23.80
CA VAL A 345 -24.71 -45.53 -23.38
C VAL A 345 -24.47 -44.06 -23.71
N MET A 346 -25.25 -43.57 -24.66
CA MET A 346 -25.44 -42.16 -24.99
C MET A 346 -26.46 -41.57 -24.01
N VAL A 347 -26.22 -40.37 -23.48
CA VAL A 347 -27.30 -39.52 -22.95
C VAL A 347 -27.07 -38.09 -23.38
N ASP A 348 -28.13 -37.55 -23.96
CA ASP A 348 -28.28 -36.28 -24.66
C ASP A 348 -28.15 -35.03 -23.78
N SER A 349 -27.66 -33.99 -24.44
CA SER A 349 -27.77 -32.57 -24.08
C SER A 349 -29.22 -32.11 -24.02
N HIS A 350 -29.57 -31.20 -23.11
CA HIS A 350 -30.55 -30.11 -23.29
C HIS A 350 -30.55 -29.22 -22.03
N PHE A 351 -30.18 -27.95 -22.14
CA PHE A 351 -30.93 -26.85 -21.50
C PHE A 351 -30.54 -25.49 -22.12
N GLN A 352 -31.56 -24.70 -22.40
CA GLN A 352 -31.58 -23.53 -23.28
C GLN A 352 -31.15 -22.22 -22.61
N ASP A 353 -30.61 -21.34 -23.45
CA ASP A 353 -30.34 -19.92 -23.23
C ASP A 353 -31.60 -19.12 -22.86
N THR A 354 -31.42 -18.15 -21.95
CA THR A 354 -32.32 -16.98 -21.86
C THR A 354 -31.51 -15.69 -21.74
N HIS A 355 -31.52 -14.91 -22.83
CA HIS A 355 -30.99 -13.56 -22.90
C HIS A 355 -31.96 -12.56 -22.28
N ILE A 356 -31.46 -11.62 -21.46
CA ILE A 356 -32.16 -10.39 -21.09
C ILE A 356 -31.35 -9.20 -21.61
N ARG A 357 -31.95 -8.43 -22.54
CA ARG A 357 -31.48 -7.11 -22.99
C ARG A 357 -32.12 -6.04 -22.12
N CYS A 358 -31.33 -5.10 -21.59
CA CYS A 358 -31.83 -3.82 -21.08
C CYS A 358 -31.24 -2.67 -21.90
N ALA A 359 -32.13 -1.84 -22.42
CA ALA A 359 -31.84 -0.69 -23.26
C ALA A 359 -31.32 0.51 -22.44
N GLN A 360 -30.35 1.22 -23.01
CA GLN A 360 -29.86 2.52 -22.57
C GLN A 360 -30.89 3.62 -22.87
N LYS A 361 -30.98 4.62 -21.99
CA LYS A 361 -31.62 5.91 -22.29
C LYS A 361 -30.71 7.02 -21.76
N GLU A 362 -30.11 7.76 -22.68
CA GLU A 362 -29.35 8.99 -22.46
C GLU A 362 -30.29 10.20 -22.45
N ILE A 363 -30.03 11.19 -21.59
CA ILE A 363 -30.51 12.59 -21.72
C ILE A 363 -29.40 13.54 -21.18
N PRO A 364 -29.14 14.72 -21.79
CA PRO A 364 -27.84 15.39 -21.78
C PRO A 364 -27.65 16.53 -20.75
N ALA A 365 -26.41 17.00 -20.70
CA ALA A 365 -25.86 18.05 -19.84
C ALA A 365 -26.33 19.47 -20.18
N GLN A 366 -26.41 20.34 -19.16
CA GLN A 366 -26.26 21.78 -19.31
C GLN A 366 -25.41 22.38 -18.18
N HIS A 367 -24.48 23.22 -18.60
CA HIS A 367 -23.59 24.05 -17.78
C HIS A 367 -24.30 25.32 -17.33
N GLU A 368 -23.97 25.83 -16.14
CA GLU A 368 -23.95 27.27 -15.90
C GLU A 368 -22.97 27.63 -14.77
N HIS A 369 -22.16 28.66 -15.04
CA HIS A 369 -21.17 29.26 -14.16
C HIS A 369 -21.83 30.24 -13.19
N THR A 370 -21.42 30.25 -11.92
CA THR A 370 -21.46 31.47 -11.08
C THR A 370 -20.35 31.46 -10.05
N THR A 371 -19.52 32.51 -10.09
CA THR A 371 -18.46 32.87 -9.14
C THR A 371 -19.02 33.70 -7.99
N LEU A 372 -18.42 33.62 -6.77
CA LEU A 372 -17.99 34.75 -5.90
C LEU A 372 -17.46 34.23 -4.52
N PRO A 373 -16.66 35.01 -3.77
CA PRO A 373 -15.54 34.55 -2.91
C PRO A 373 -15.85 34.60 -1.40
N ILE A 374 -14.98 34.07 -0.52
CA ILE A 374 -14.73 34.62 0.85
C ILE A 374 -13.47 34.05 1.55
N ARG A 375 -12.61 35.02 1.93
CA ARG A 375 -11.73 35.25 3.12
C ARG A 375 -10.90 34.13 3.78
N LYS A 376 -9.60 34.46 3.85
CA LYS A 376 -8.53 33.89 4.69
C LYS A 376 -8.78 34.13 6.19
N LYS A 377 -8.44 33.14 7.01
CA LYS A 377 -7.92 33.35 8.38
C LYS A 377 -6.72 32.42 8.61
N THR A 378 -5.59 33.04 8.89
CA THR A 378 -4.32 32.44 9.31
C THR A 378 -4.35 32.17 10.82
N ALA A 379 -3.77 31.05 11.24
CA ALA A 379 -3.36 30.83 12.63
C ALA A 379 -1.96 30.18 12.63
N PHE A 380 -1.01 30.86 13.27
CA PHE A 380 0.35 30.41 13.55
C PHE A 380 0.35 29.45 14.75
N ALA A 381 1.23 28.43 14.73
CA ALA A 381 1.57 27.66 15.92
C ALA A 381 3.09 27.42 15.98
N GLN A 382 3.67 27.71 17.15
CA GLN A 382 5.08 27.57 17.51
C GLN A 382 5.43 26.14 17.95
N TRP A 383 6.73 25.84 17.89
CA TRP A 383 7.35 24.52 17.83
C TRP A 383 7.82 23.98 19.19
N THR A 384 7.59 22.69 19.43
CA THR A 384 8.39 21.86 20.35
C THR A 384 8.71 20.52 19.68
N THR A 385 9.86 19.96 20.05
CA THR A 385 10.62 18.89 19.39
C THR A 385 9.95 17.52 19.45
N GLY A 386 9.97 16.80 18.31
CA GLY A 386 9.32 15.51 18.09
C GLY A 386 8.15 15.63 17.10
N ARG A 387 8.42 15.74 15.79
CA ARG A 387 7.37 15.96 14.77
C ARG A 387 6.45 14.74 14.68
N LEU A 388 5.30 14.81 15.35
CA LEU A 388 4.12 14.04 14.95
C LEU A 388 3.51 14.68 13.71
N TRP A 389 3.43 13.92 12.63
CA TRP A 389 2.75 14.36 11.41
C TRP A 389 1.29 13.91 11.45
N ASN A 390 0.37 14.88 11.50
CA ASN A 390 -1.07 14.66 11.38
C ASN A 390 -1.51 15.09 9.97
N TRP A 391 -2.09 14.16 9.22
CA TRP A 391 -2.61 14.41 7.88
C TRP A 391 -4.09 14.81 7.95
N ILE A 392 -4.49 15.80 7.16
CA ILE A 392 -5.89 16.21 6.99
C ILE A 392 -6.25 16.04 5.52
N MET A 393 -6.86 14.90 5.19
CA MET A 393 -7.55 14.73 3.91
C MET A 393 -8.80 15.62 3.88
N ARG A 394 -8.90 16.51 2.89
CA ARG A 394 -10.09 17.33 2.68
C ARG A 394 -11.00 16.68 1.62
N THR A 395 -12.29 16.61 1.91
CA THR A 395 -13.33 16.39 0.90
C THR A 395 -13.78 17.74 0.33
N PRO A 396 -14.05 17.88 -0.98
CA PRO A 396 -14.72 19.07 -1.49
C PRO A 396 -16.14 19.13 -0.90
N GLU A 397 -16.45 20.19 -0.16
CA GLU A 397 -17.84 20.49 0.23
C GLU A 397 -18.56 21.01 -1.02
N GLY A 398 -19.39 20.16 -1.63
CA GLY A 398 -20.45 20.59 -2.55
C GLY A 398 -21.75 20.76 -1.76
N PRO A 399 -22.62 21.74 -2.11
CA PRO A 399 -23.82 22.03 -1.34
C PRO A 399 -24.78 20.84 -1.35
N ILE A 400 -25.14 20.37 -0.16
CA ILE A 400 -26.19 19.38 0.06
C ILE A 400 -27.52 20.08 -0.22
N GLY A 401 -28.10 19.87 -1.40
CA GLY A 401 -29.49 20.22 -1.67
C GLY A 401 -30.40 19.41 -0.76
N GLN A 402 -31.00 20.06 0.22
CA GLN A 402 -32.10 19.51 1.00
C GLN A 402 -33.30 19.29 0.05
N CYS A 403 -33.57 18.05 -0.34
CA CYS A 403 -34.90 17.69 -0.83
C CYS A 403 -35.84 17.59 0.37
N GLY A 404 -36.49 18.71 0.70
CA GLY A 404 -37.63 18.72 1.61
C GLY A 404 -38.83 18.03 0.94
N MET A 405 -39.42 17.06 1.63
CA MET A 405 -40.75 16.56 1.30
C MET A 405 -41.77 17.69 1.48
N GLN A 406 -42.29 18.24 0.38
CA GLN A 406 -43.53 19.01 0.42
C GLN A 406 -44.70 18.02 0.35
N THR A 407 -45.41 17.86 1.46
CA THR A 407 -46.73 17.23 1.48
C THR A 407 -47.76 18.25 0.98
N HIS A 408 -48.31 18.03 -0.22
CA HIS A 408 -49.49 18.75 -0.67
C HIS A 408 -50.74 18.19 0.02
N SER A 409 -51.32 18.97 0.94
CA SER A 409 -52.69 18.76 1.41
C SER A 409 -53.67 19.37 0.40
N GLY A 410 -54.11 18.56 -0.56
CA GLY A 410 -55.24 18.89 -1.42
C GLY A 410 -56.56 18.65 -0.69
N GLY A 411 -57.18 19.72 -0.19
CA GLY A 411 -58.57 19.69 0.23
C GLY A 411 -59.49 19.73 -0.99
N SER A 412 -60.41 18.77 -1.09
CA SER A 412 -61.64 18.91 -1.86
C SER A 412 -62.81 18.42 -1.04
N GLY A 413 -63.65 19.35 -0.57
CA GLY A 413 -65.00 19.04 -0.15
C GLY A 413 -65.94 19.12 -1.35
N ARG A 414 -66.89 18.17 -1.46
CA ARG A 414 -68.35 18.41 -1.30
C ARG A 414 -69.19 17.22 -1.78
N THR A 415 -70.27 16.99 -1.00
CA THR A 415 -71.60 16.42 -1.35
C THR A 415 -71.62 14.97 -1.83
N VAL A 416 -72.40 14.06 -1.25
CA VAL A 416 -73.76 14.14 -0.66
C VAL A 416 -73.80 13.53 0.73
#